data_AF-A0A3C1ESV2-F1
#
_entry.id   AF-A0A3C1ESV2-F1
#
_cell.length_a   1.000
_cell.length_b   1.000
_cell.length_c   1.000
_cell.angle_alpha   90.00
_cell.angle_beta   90.00
_cell.angle_gamma   90.00
#
_symmetry.space_group_name_H-M   'P 1'
#
loop_
_entity.id
_entity.type
_entity.pdbx_description
1 polymer ?
#
loop_
_entity_poly.entity_id
_entity_poly.type
_entity_poly.pdbx_seq_one_letter_code
_entity_poly.pdbx_strand_id
1 'polypeptide(L)'
;MLGELPLAAAREIPAEVFARLREGASPEDRLEAIRQLRADAGSRSRHALAAAMREDLNDRVRQAAALALLDAPDGQTIQDLDEFLSQEQGEEVRRAVCVALSSAPADNSGAISLLGGRLLQDGSGAVRLAAVESLRARGDRRALGDLKIAAQKDADPAVRRQAQAAWKILNQPAPKPKAMKTKAAPVQGPCQCSRGPMKLRARQTTREECEHSFRNSYQRQGFSCSWNSMQLE
;
A
#
# COMPACT_ATOMS: atom_id res chain seq x y z
N MET A 1 12.83 -3.15 43.89
CA MET A 1 13.98 -3.19 42.96
C MET A 1 13.59 -4.09 41.79
N LEU A 2 12.66 -3.65 40.95
CA LEU A 2 12.36 -4.32 39.69
C LEU A 2 13.35 -3.77 38.68
N GLY A 3 14.35 -4.58 38.33
CA GLY A 3 15.33 -4.23 37.32
C GLY A 3 14.64 -4.08 35.98
N GLU A 4 14.73 -2.89 35.40
CA GLU A 4 14.42 -2.66 33.99
C GLU A 4 15.36 -3.56 33.17
N LEU A 5 14.77 -4.53 32.47
CA LEU A 5 15.47 -5.26 31.42
C LEU A 5 15.92 -4.24 30.37
N PRO A 6 17.19 -4.22 29.96
CA PRO A 6 17.66 -3.24 28.99
C PRO A 6 16.90 -3.46 27.68
N LEU A 7 16.27 -2.40 27.16
CA LEU A 7 15.90 -2.32 25.75
C LEU A 7 17.09 -2.84 24.96
N ALA A 8 16.89 -3.92 24.20
CA ALA A 8 17.93 -4.49 23.34
C ALA A 8 18.55 -3.34 22.54
N ALA A 9 19.82 -3.03 22.82
CA ALA A 9 20.53 -1.96 22.13
C ALA A 9 20.37 -2.19 20.63
N ALA A 10 19.78 -1.22 19.92
CA ALA A 10 19.73 -1.24 18.47
C ALA A 10 21.17 -1.45 17.99
N ARG A 11 21.45 -2.59 17.36
CA ARG A 11 22.79 -2.89 16.86
C ARG A 11 23.12 -1.83 15.82
N GLU A 12 23.98 -0.88 16.18
CA GLU A 12 24.47 0.12 15.24
C GLU A 12 25.17 -0.58 14.09
N ILE A 13 24.80 -0.22 12.85
CA ILE A 13 25.45 -0.73 11.66
C ILE A 13 26.90 -0.20 11.64
N PRO A 14 27.93 -1.06 11.53
CA PRO A 14 29.32 -0.63 11.54
C PRO A 14 29.64 0.36 10.41
N ALA A 15 30.55 1.30 10.66
CA ALA A 15 30.95 2.32 9.68
C ALA A 15 31.52 1.72 8.40
N GLU A 16 32.15 0.55 8.51
CA GLU A 16 32.75 -0.20 7.40
C GLU A 16 31.70 -0.68 6.40
N VAL A 17 30.45 -0.90 6.82
CA VAL A 17 29.36 -1.27 5.90
C VAL A 17 29.04 -0.09 4.97
N PHE A 18 28.98 1.13 5.52
CA PHE A 18 28.76 2.34 4.73
C PHE A 18 29.95 2.64 3.82
N ALA A 19 31.17 2.45 4.31
CA ALA A 19 32.38 2.59 3.49
C ALA A 19 32.37 1.58 2.34
N ARG A 20 32.03 0.31 2.60
CA ARG A 20 31.92 -0.72 1.56
C ARG A 20 30.90 -0.36 0.49
N LEU A 21 29.75 0.20 0.86
CA LEU A 21 28.76 0.64 -0.13
C LEU A 21 29.28 1.76 -1.03
N ARG A 22 30.06 2.71 -0.50
CA ARG A 22 30.55 3.87 -1.28
C ARG A 22 31.84 3.60 -2.05
N GLU A 23 32.75 2.85 -1.44
CA GLU A 23 34.15 2.73 -1.85
C GLU A 23 34.50 1.30 -2.33
N GLY A 24 33.56 0.36 -2.21
CA GLY A 24 33.74 -1.02 -2.63
C GLY A 24 34.07 -1.11 -4.12
N ALA A 25 35.25 -1.65 -4.43
CA ALA A 25 35.76 -1.74 -5.80
C ALA A 25 34.89 -2.64 -6.69
N SER A 26 34.33 -3.72 -6.13
CA SER A 26 33.45 -4.63 -6.85
C SER A 26 31.96 -4.35 -6.59
N PRO A 27 31.07 -4.57 -7.57
CA PRO A 27 29.63 -4.57 -7.34
C PRO A 27 29.21 -5.55 -6.23
N GLU A 28 29.90 -6.67 -6.10
CA GLU A 28 29.63 -7.71 -5.11
C GLU A 28 29.81 -7.19 -3.67
N ASP A 29 30.88 -6.41 -3.42
CA ASP A 29 31.10 -5.76 -2.12
C ASP A 29 29.96 -4.80 -1.77
N ARG A 30 29.53 -4.00 -2.74
CA ARG A 30 28.45 -3.01 -2.56
C ARG A 30 27.10 -3.70 -2.36
N LEU A 31 26.82 -4.77 -3.10
CA LEU A 31 25.62 -5.60 -2.91
C LEU A 31 25.59 -6.22 -1.51
N GLU A 32 26.74 -6.67 -1.00
CA GLU A 32 26.82 -7.21 0.35
C GLU A 32 26.58 -6.14 1.42
N ALA A 33 27.08 -4.91 1.21
CA ALA A 33 26.74 -3.78 2.06
C ALA A 33 25.24 -3.48 2.04
N ILE A 34 24.59 -3.50 0.86
CA ILE A 34 23.14 -3.29 0.74
C ILE A 34 22.36 -4.35 1.53
N ARG A 35 22.77 -5.62 1.48
CA ARG A 35 22.10 -6.69 2.26
C ARG A 35 22.13 -6.41 3.77
N GLN A 36 23.24 -5.87 4.27
CA GLN A 36 23.40 -5.53 5.68
C GLN A 36 22.56 -4.30 6.06
N LEU A 37 22.52 -3.30 5.18
CA LEU A 37 21.73 -2.07 5.40
C LEU A 37 20.23 -2.30 5.26
N ARG A 38 19.80 -3.26 4.44
CA ARG A 38 18.38 -3.60 4.23
C ARG A 38 17.68 -4.05 5.52
N ALA A 39 18.41 -4.70 6.43
CA ALA A 39 17.87 -5.12 7.72
C ALA A 39 17.72 -3.95 8.72
N ASP A 40 18.27 -2.77 8.41
CA ASP A 40 18.24 -1.59 9.25
C ASP A 40 17.28 -0.53 8.70
N ALA A 41 16.30 -0.14 9.52
CA ALA A 41 15.38 0.93 9.20
C ALA A 41 15.93 2.33 9.53
N GLY A 42 17.21 2.45 9.90
CA GLY A 42 17.84 3.70 10.29
C GLY A 42 17.87 4.74 9.16
N SER A 43 17.74 6.02 9.53
CA SER A 43 17.78 7.13 8.57
C SER A 43 19.10 7.17 7.81
N ARG A 44 20.23 6.88 8.45
CA ARG A 44 21.56 6.81 7.82
C ARG A 44 21.62 5.73 6.73
N SER A 45 21.07 4.55 7.01
CA SER A 45 21.00 3.43 6.05
C SER A 45 20.13 3.80 4.85
N ARG A 46 18.97 4.42 5.08
CA ARG A 46 18.12 4.94 3.99
C ARG A 46 18.85 5.95 3.11
N HIS A 47 19.56 6.92 3.69
CA HIS A 47 20.32 7.91 2.91
C HIS A 47 21.42 7.24 2.08
N ALA A 48 22.14 6.27 2.65
CA ALA A 48 23.20 5.55 1.95
C ALA A 48 22.63 4.70 0.79
N LEU A 49 21.50 4.02 1.02
CA LEU A 49 20.79 3.26 -0.02
C LEU A 49 20.24 4.19 -1.11
N ALA A 50 19.69 5.35 -0.76
CA ALA A 50 19.19 6.32 -1.75
C ALA A 50 20.31 6.89 -2.63
N ALA A 51 21.50 7.15 -2.05
CA ALA A 51 22.68 7.53 -2.82
C ALA A 51 23.11 6.41 -3.78
N ALA A 52 23.24 5.17 -3.28
CA ALA A 52 23.60 4.02 -4.13
C ALA A 52 22.57 3.75 -5.24
N MET A 53 21.28 3.92 -4.96
CA MET A 53 20.21 3.84 -5.95
C MET A 53 20.40 4.86 -7.08
N ARG A 54 20.76 6.10 -6.76
CA ARG A 54 20.86 7.19 -7.75
C ARG A 54 22.19 7.22 -8.51
N GLU A 55 23.28 6.84 -7.85
CA GLU A 55 24.64 7.20 -8.29
C GLU A 55 25.50 5.98 -8.70
N ASP A 56 25.11 4.75 -8.34
CA ASP A 56 25.94 3.58 -8.64
C ASP A 56 25.98 3.25 -10.14
N LEU A 57 27.17 3.01 -10.67
CA LEU A 57 27.36 2.69 -12.08
C LEU A 57 26.83 1.29 -12.45
N ASN A 58 26.64 0.41 -11.47
CA ASN A 58 26.18 -0.96 -11.69
C ASN A 58 24.67 -1.09 -11.48
N ASP A 59 23.97 -1.54 -12.52
CA ASP A 59 22.51 -1.72 -12.53
C ASP A 59 22.01 -2.64 -11.41
N ARG A 60 22.76 -3.71 -11.07
CA ARG A 60 22.38 -4.62 -9.99
C ARG A 60 22.45 -3.95 -8.63
N VAL A 61 23.42 -3.05 -8.43
CA VAL A 61 23.56 -2.29 -7.19
C VAL A 61 22.43 -1.27 -7.07
N ARG A 62 22.14 -0.49 -8.13
CA ARG A 62 21.01 0.44 -8.16
C ARG A 62 19.68 -0.27 -7.89
N GLN A 63 19.45 -1.39 -8.57
CA GLN A 63 18.28 -2.24 -8.34
C GLN A 63 18.21 -2.72 -6.89
N ALA A 64 19.28 -3.30 -6.35
CA ALA A 64 19.28 -3.82 -4.98
C ALA A 64 19.01 -2.71 -3.94
N ALA A 65 19.55 -1.51 -4.16
CA ALA A 65 19.33 -0.36 -3.30
C ALA A 65 17.87 0.11 -3.33
N ALA A 66 17.27 0.22 -4.52
CA ALA A 66 15.85 0.56 -4.69
C ALA A 66 14.94 -0.48 -4.01
N LEU A 67 15.26 -1.77 -4.14
CA LEU A 67 14.52 -2.85 -3.50
C LEU A 67 14.65 -2.82 -1.98
N ALA A 68 15.84 -2.52 -1.45
CA ALA A 68 16.05 -2.42 -0.01
C ALA A 68 15.24 -1.25 0.62
N LEU A 69 15.14 -0.12 -0.08
CA LEU A 69 14.32 1.01 0.35
C LEU A 69 12.81 0.65 0.41
N LEU A 70 12.35 -0.25 -0.46
CA LEU A 70 10.95 -0.69 -0.53
C LEU A 70 10.51 -1.65 0.59
N ASP A 71 11.43 -2.17 1.40
CA ASP A 71 11.06 -3.03 2.54
C ASP A 71 10.35 -2.25 3.66
N ALA A 72 10.72 -0.98 3.83
CA ALA A 72 10.13 -0.07 4.82
C ALA A 72 9.95 1.33 4.22
N PRO A 73 9.07 1.49 3.22
CA PRO A 73 8.96 2.74 2.48
C PRO A 73 8.25 3.79 3.32
N ASP A 74 8.87 4.96 3.47
CA ASP A 74 8.21 6.17 3.94
C ASP A 74 7.78 7.06 2.76
N GLY A 75 7.12 8.19 3.06
CA GLY A 75 6.69 9.13 2.03
C GLY A 75 7.85 9.66 1.18
N GLN A 76 9.02 9.87 1.79
CA GLN A 76 10.21 10.35 1.09
C GLN A 76 10.77 9.28 0.13
N THR A 77 10.79 8.03 0.58
CA THR A 77 11.25 6.87 -0.22
C THR A 77 10.48 6.76 -1.52
N ILE A 78 9.16 7.00 -1.50
CA ILE A 78 8.35 6.98 -2.72
C ILE A 78 8.72 8.13 -3.67
N GLN A 79 8.99 9.32 -3.15
CA GLN A 79 9.42 10.47 -3.98
C GLN A 79 10.78 10.20 -4.62
N ASP A 80 11.75 9.75 -3.82
CA ASP A 80 13.10 9.40 -4.29
C ASP A 80 13.05 8.32 -5.39
N LEU A 81 12.16 7.33 -5.25
CA LEU A 81 11.95 6.29 -6.26
C LEU A 81 11.31 6.81 -7.55
N ASP A 82 10.41 7.80 -7.47
CA ASP A 82 9.81 8.39 -8.68
C ASP A 82 10.81 9.19 -9.49
N GLU A 83 11.62 10.01 -8.81
CA GLU A 83 12.71 10.76 -9.43
C GLU A 83 13.72 9.80 -10.06
N PHE A 84 14.13 8.77 -9.31
CA PHE A 84 15.03 7.73 -9.78
C PHE A 84 14.49 7.03 -11.04
N LEU A 85 13.26 6.51 -11.00
CA LEU A 85 12.68 5.79 -12.14
C LEU A 85 12.50 6.66 -13.37
N SER A 86 12.37 7.97 -13.21
CA SER A 86 12.23 8.92 -14.33
C SER A 86 13.56 9.16 -15.06
N GLN A 87 14.70 8.96 -14.39
CA GLN A 87 16.03 9.10 -14.98
C GLN A 87 16.71 7.75 -15.30
N GLU A 88 16.27 6.67 -14.66
CA GLU A 88 16.84 5.33 -14.81
C GLU A 88 16.67 4.79 -16.25
N GLN A 89 17.78 4.42 -16.88
CA GLN A 89 17.77 3.92 -18.26
C GLN A 89 17.62 2.40 -18.34
N GLY A 90 18.07 1.67 -17.31
CA GLY A 90 18.00 0.21 -17.24
C GLY A 90 16.56 -0.30 -17.14
N GLU A 91 16.06 -0.91 -18.22
CA GLU A 91 14.71 -1.50 -18.27
C GLU A 91 14.48 -2.50 -17.14
N GLU A 92 15.42 -3.42 -16.92
CA GLU A 92 15.33 -4.45 -15.88
C GLU A 92 15.27 -3.84 -14.48
N VAL A 93 15.99 -2.74 -14.25
CA VAL A 93 15.96 -2.01 -12.97
C VAL A 93 14.57 -1.42 -12.75
N ARG A 94 14.04 -0.67 -13.72
CA ARG A 94 12.70 -0.05 -13.63
C ARG A 94 11.60 -1.10 -13.46
N ARG A 95 11.71 -2.21 -14.19
CA ARG A 95 10.79 -3.35 -14.10
C ARG A 95 10.83 -4.00 -12.72
N ALA A 96 12.02 -4.26 -12.17
CA ALA A 96 12.17 -4.87 -10.86
C ALA A 96 11.55 -4.00 -9.75
N VAL A 97 11.73 -2.69 -9.82
CA VAL A 97 11.11 -1.74 -8.88
C VAL A 97 9.58 -1.78 -8.99
N CYS A 98 9.01 -1.82 -10.20
CA CYS A 98 7.56 -1.99 -10.40
C CYS A 98 7.05 -3.26 -9.70
N VAL A 99 7.71 -4.39 -9.92
CA VAL A 99 7.34 -5.67 -9.29
C VAL A 99 7.40 -5.57 -7.77
N ALA A 100 8.44 -4.94 -7.21
CA ALA A 100 8.59 -4.82 -5.76
C ALA A 100 7.52 -3.92 -5.10
N LEU A 101 7.08 -2.86 -5.79
CA LEU A 101 5.98 -2.01 -5.32
C LEU A 101 4.65 -2.76 -5.15
N SER A 102 4.48 -3.92 -5.80
CA SER A 102 3.33 -4.79 -5.54
C SER A 102 3.23 -5.26 -4.08
N SER A 103 4.38 -5.35 -3.40
CA SER A 103 4.51 -5.85 -2.03
C SER A 103 4.65 -4.73 -0.98
N ALA A 104 4.69 -3.46 -1.41
CA ALA A 104 4.66 -2.33 -0.47
C ALA A 104 3.37 -2.33 0.37
N PRO A 105 3.35 -1.76 1.58
CA PRO A 105 2.18 -1.70 2.45
C PRO A 105 0.88 -1.29 1.73
N ALA A 106 -0.24 -1.93 2.09
CA ALA A 106 -1.51 -1.79 1.38
C ALA A 106 -2.07 -0.35 1.43
N ASP A 107 -1.81 0.36 2.52
CA ASP A 107 -2.21 1.76 2.73
C ASP A 107 -1.31 2.77 1.99
N ASN A 108 -0.18 2.34 1.43
CA ASN A 108 0.73 3.20 0.67
C ASN A 108 0.10 3.62 -0.67
N SER A 109 -0.54 4.81 -0.65
CA SER A 109 -1.09 5.47 -1.84
C SER A 109 -0.02 5.84 -2.86
N GLY A 110 1.16 6.20 -2.39
CA GLY A 110 2.31 6.58 -3.21
C GLY A 110 2.73 5.47 -4.17
N ALA A 111 2.73 4.21 -3.70
CA ALA A 111 3.03 3.06 -4.55
C ALA A 111 2.02 2.91 -5.71
N ILE A 112 0.74 3.22 -5.50
CA ILE A 112 -0.27 3.20 -6.57
C ILE A 112 -0.01 4.30 -7.59
N SER A 113 0.24 5.53 -7.12
CA SER A 113 0.55 6.67 -8.00
C SER A 113 1.81 6.41 -8.84
N LEU A 114 2.86 5.88 -8.22
CA LEU A 114 4.13 5.55 -8.89
C LEU A 114 3.92 4.51 -9.99
N LEU A 115 3.21 3.41 -9.67
CA LEU A 115 2.88 2.37 -10.63
C LEU A 115 1.97 2.89 -11.76
N GLY A 116 1.02 3.77 -11.47
CA GLY A 116 0.18 4.45 -12.46
C GLY A 116 1.00 5.31 -13.42
N GLY A 117 1.94 6.08 -12.89
CA GLY A 117 2.90 6.85 -13.69
C GLY A 117 3.72 5.97 -14.62
N ARG A 118 4.29 4.87 -14.11
CA ARG A 118 5.03 3.89 -14.93
C ARG A 118 4.16 3.25 -15.99
N LEU A 119 2.93 2.87 -15.66
CA LEU A 119 1.98 2.29 -16.61
C LEU A 119 1.65 3.25 -17.77
N LEU A 120 1.57 4.56 -17.51
CA LEU A 120 1.12 5.52 -18.53
C LEU A 120 2.25 6.16 -19.32
N GLN A 121 3.47 6.20 -18.77
CA GLN A 121 4.55 7.03 -19.32
C GLN A 121 5.86 6.29 -19.59
N ASP A 122 6.06 5.06 -19.08
CA ASP A 122 7.34 4.36 -19.33
C ASP A 122 7.50 3.99 -20.80
N GLY A 123 8.69 4.25 -21.37
CA GLY A 123 8.99 3.96 -22.77
C GLY A 123 8.96 2.45 -23.09
N SER A 124 9.23 1.59 -22.10
CA SER A 124 9.27 0.13 -22.29
C SER A 124 7.91 -0.52 -22.04
N GLY A 125 7.42 -1.30 -23.02
CA GLY A 125 6.23 -2.12 -22.86
C GLY A 125 6.38 -3.18 -21.75
N ALA A 126 7.59 -3.69 -21.50
CA ALA A 126 7.85 -4.65 -20.44
C ALA A 126 7.69 -4.03 -19.03
N VAL A 127 8.14 -2.78 -18.85
CA VAL A 127 7.94 -2.04 -17.60
C VAL A 127 6.46 -1.69 -17.42
N ARG A 128 5.77 -1.23 -18.48
CA ARG A 128 4.32 -0.97 -18.41
C ARG A 128 3.52 -2.22 -18.06
N LEU A 129 3.88 -3.39 -18.62
CA LEU A 129 3.27 -4.68 -18.25
C LEU A 129 3.50 -5.03 -16.78
N ALA A 130 4.73 -4.88 -16.29
CA ALA A 130 5.03 -5.10 -14.87
C ALA A 130 4.22 -4.16 -13.95
N ALA A 131 4.00 -2.92 -14.38
CA ALA A 131 3.14 -1.98 -13.66
C ALA A 131 1.67 -2.45 -13.63
N VAL A 132 1.12 -2.93 -14.76
CA VAL A 132 -0.23 -3.54 -14.79
C VAL A 132 -0.33 -4.70 -13.79
N GLU A 133 0.62 -5.63 -13.83
CA GLU A 133 0.63 -6.82 -12.99
C GLU A 133 0.69 -6.45 -11.51
N SER A 134 1.51 -5.45 -11.18
CA SER A 134 1.69 -4.96 -9.81
C SER A 134 0.45 -4.23 -9.30
N LEU A 135 -0.18 -3.37 -10.12
CA LEU A 135 -1.45 -2.72 -9.78
C LEU A 135 -2.56 -3.76 -9.56
N ARG A 136 -2.61 -4.80 -10.40
CA ARG A 136 -3.56 -5.91 -10.26
C ARG A 136 -3.32 -6.67 -8.95
N ALA A 137 -2.07 -6.98 -8.62
CA ALA A 137 -1.70 -7.70 -7.40
C ALA A 137 -2.07 -6.91 -6.14
N ARG A 138 -1.89 -5.58 -6.16
CA ARG A 138 -2.30 -4.70 -5.06
C ARG A 138 -3.81 -4.65 -4.86
N GLY A 139 -4.60 -4.85 -5.93
CA GLY A 139 -6.07 -4.88 -5.84
C GLY A 139 -6.72 -3.54 -5.47
N ASP A 140 -5.96 -2.45 -5.50
CA ASP A 140 -6.42 -1.15 -5.07
C ASP A 140 -7.22 -0.44 -6.18
N ARG A 141 -8.47 -0.10 -5.87
CA ARG A 141 -9.39 0.54 -6.82
C ARG A 141 -8.96 1.94 -7.25
N ARG A 142 -8.01 2.58 -6.54
CA ARG A 142 -7.38 3.84 -6.99
C ARG A 142 -6.71 3.69 -8.36
N ALA A 143 -6.24 2.48 -8.70
CA ALA A 143 -5.61 2.17 -9.99
C ALA A 143 -6.59 2.12 -11.19
N LEU A 144 -7.92 2.16 -10.96
CA LEU A 144 -8.92 1.99 -12.01
C LEU A 144 -8.84 3.04 -13.11
N GLY A 145 -8.41 4.27 -12.78
CA GLY A 145 -8.23 5.34 -13.75
C GLY A 145 -7.13 4.99 -14.76
N ASP A 146 -5.91 4.75 -14.26
CA ASP A 146 -4.74 4.48 -15.08
C ASP A 146 -4.88 3.19 -15.88
N LEU A 147 -5.41 2.12 -15.26
CA LEU A 147 -5.70 0.85 -15.94
C LEU A 147 -6.70 1.03 -17.09
N LYS A 148 -7.72 1.89 -16.93
CA LYS A 148 -8.68 2.17 -17.99
C LYS A 148 -8.04 2.93 -19.15
N ILE A 149 -7.19 3.92 -18.84
CA ILE A 149 -6.46 4.69 -19.84
C ILE A 149 -5.54 3.77 -20.64
N ALA A 150 -4.72 2.96 -19.97
CA ALA A 150 -3.82 2.01 -20.62
C ALA A 150 -4.58 0.98 -21.47
N ALA A 151 -5.69 0.44 -20.97
CA ALA A 151 -6.52 -0.51 -21.71
C ALA A 151 -7.04 0.05 -23.05
N GLN A 152 -7.27 1.36 -23.12
CA GLN A 152 -7.81 2.03 -24.31
C GLN A 152 -6.73 2.56 -25.25
N LYS A 153 -5.63 3.08 -24.69
CA LYS A 153 -4.71 3.97 -25.41
C LYS A 153 -3.27 3.48 -25.47
N ASP A 154 -2.87 2.45 -24.73
CA ASP A 154 -1.48 1.99 -24.78
C ASP A 154 -1.11 1.53 -26.20
N ALA A 155 0.10 1.87 -26.65
CA ALA A 155 0.58 1.48 -27.97
C ALA A 155 0.72 -0.05 -28.12
N ASP A 156 1.13 -0.73 -27.05
CA ASP A 156 1.35 -2.17 -27.03
C ASP A 156 0.03 -2.95 -26.81
N PRO A 157 -0.40 -3.80 -27.76
CA PRO A 157 -1.60 -4.63 -27.59
C PRO A 157 -1.57 -5.56 -26.37
N ALA A 158 -0.39 -6.04 -25.94
CA ALA A 158 -0.26 -6.87 -24.75
C ALA A 158 -0.58 -6.06 -23.49
N VAL A 159 -0.05 -4.84 -23.37
CA VAL A 159 -0.37 -3.92 -22.27
C VAL A 159 -1.87 -3.61 -22.25
N ARG A 160 -2.47 -3.28 -23.41
CA ARG A 160 -3.92 -3.02 -23.48
C ARG A 160 -4.76 -4.18 -22.96
N ARG A 161 -4.45 -5.42 -23.40
CA ARG A 161 -5.16 -6.63 -22.97
C ARG A 161 -5.01 -6.87 -21.47
N GLN A 162 -3.80 -6.78 -20.94
CA GLN A 162 -3.54 -7.00 -19.52
C GLN A 162 -4.19 -5.91 -18.65
N ALA A 163 -4.09 -4.64 -19.06
CA ALA A 163 -4.72 -3.53 -18.35
C ALA A 163 -6.24 -3.68 -18.31
N GLN A 164 -6.86 -4.12 -19.42
CA GLN A 164 -8.30 -4.41 -19.44
C GLN A 164 -8.67 -5.56 -18.50
N ALA A 165 -7.87 -6.62 -18.45
CA ALA A 165 -8.10 -7.75 -17.55
C ALA A 165 -7.98 -7.32 -16.08
N ALA A 166 -6.91 -6.59 -15.72
CA ALA A 166 -6.72 -6.03 -14.39
C ALA A 166 -7.86 -5.09 -13.99
N TRP A 167 -8.26 -4.18 -14.88
CA TRP A 167 -9.38 -3.27 -14.64
C TRP A 167 -10.68 -4.02 -14.35
N LYS A 168 -10.99 -5.07 -15.14
CA LYS A 168 -12.19 -5.90 -14.92
C LYS A 168 -12.19 -6.61 -13.57
N ILE A 169 -11.01 -7.03 -13.08
CA ILE A 169 -10.88 -7.66 -11.76
C ILE A 169 -11.13 -6.63 -10.67
N LEU A 170 -10.48 -5.46 -10.73
CA LEU A 170 -10.57 -4.42 -9.70
C LEU A 170 -11.92 -3.67 -9.71
N ASN A 171 -12.59 -3.63 -10.87
CA ASN A 171 -13.88 -2.93 -11.01
C ASN A 171 -15.08 -3.82 -10.65
N GLN A 172 -14.85 -5.07 -10.24
CA GLN A 172 -15.94 -5.88 -9.70
C GLN A 172 -16.41 -5.28 -8.37
N PRO A 173 -17.74 -5.19 -8.15
CA PRO A 173 -18.25 -4.84 -6.83
C PRO A 173 -17.73 -5.87 -5.83
N ALA A 174 -17.35 -5.41 -4.64
CA ALA A 174 -16.96 -6.31 -3.56
C ALA A 174 -18.03 -7.41 -3.45
N PRO A 175 -17.63 -8.70 -3.36
CA PRO A 175 -18.60 -9.76 -3.21
C PRO A 175 -19.48 -9.40 -2.02
N LYS A 176 -20.80 -9.30 -2.25
CA LYS A 176 -21.75 -9.09 -1.15
C LYS A 176 -21.40 -10.14 -0.09
N PRO A 177 -21.19 -9.77 1.19
CA PRO A 177 -20.93 -10.78 2.21
C PRO A 177 -22.02 -11.83 2.06
N LYS A 178 -21.61 -13.08 1.81
CA LYS A 178 -22.57 -14.18 1.73
C LYS A 178 -23.28 -14.12 3.07
N ALA A 179 -24.57 -13.79 3.07
CA ALA A 179 -25.38 -13.83 4.28
C ALA A 179 -25.16 -15.22 4.87
N MET A 180 -24.44 -15.28 5.99
CA MET A 180 -24.25 -16.51 6.71
C MET A 180 -25.66 -16.90 7.09
N LYS A 181 -26.19 -17.98 6.50
CA LYS A 181 -27.48 -18.53 6.89
C LYS A 181 -27.29 -19.10 8.29
N THR A 182 -27.27 -18.24 9.30
CA THR A 182 -27.47 -18.63 10.68
C THR A 182 -28.90 -19.17 10.73
N LYS A 183 -29.03 -20.45 11.06
CA LYS A 183 -30.34 -21.11 11.25
C LYS A 183 -31.12 -20.54 12.45
N ALA A 184 -30.58 -19.55 13.15
CA ALA A 184 -31.28 -18.77 14.14
C ALA A 184 -31.84 -17.52 13.48
N ALA A 185 -33.17 -17.35 13.53
CA ALA A 185 -33.80 -16.10 13.16
C ALA A 185 -33.11 -14.95 13.94
N PRO A 186 -32.74 -13.84 13.27
CA PRO A 186 -32.09 -12.73 13.95
C PRO A 186 -33.03 -12.19 15.03
N VAL A 187 -32.53 -12.08 16.27
CA VAL A 187 -33.31 -11.60 17.42
C VAL A 187 -33.68 -10.14 17.16
N GLN A 188 -34.97 -9.89 16.93
CA GLN A 188 -35.48 -8.54 16.75
C GLN A 188 -35.80 -7.94 18.12
N GLY A 189 -35.32 -6.72 18.37
CA GLY A 189 -35.54 -5.98 19.62
C GLY A 189 -36.04 -4.55 19.36
N PRO A 190 -36.68 -3.89 20.33
CA PRO A 190 -36.99 -2.46 20.25
C PRO A 190 -35.71 -1.62 20.12
N CYS A 191 -35.59 -0.93 18.99
CA CYS A 191 -34.66 0.17 18.78
C CYS A 191 -35.40 1.49 19.03
N GLN A 192 -34.89 2.31 19.95
CA GLN A 192 -35.45 3.60 20.33
C GLN A 192 -34.40 4.69 20.13
N CYS A 193 -34.63 5.60 19.19
CA CYS A 193 -33.75 6.74 18.97
C CYS A 193 -34.42 8.05 19.36
N SER A 194 -33.71 8.89 20.10
CA SER A 194 -34.13 10.25 20.40
C SER A 194 -34.08 11.11 19.13
N ARG A 195 -35.11 11.92 18.90
CA ARG A 195 -35.16 12.82 17.74
C ARG A 195 -35.91 14.08 18.13
N GLY A 196 -35.20 15.03 18.75
CA GLY A 196 -35.79 16.28 19.23
C GLY A 196 -37.02 16.06 20.15
N PRO A 197 -37.79 17.11 20.47
CA PRO A 197 -38.82 17.05 21.48
C PRO A 197 -40.01 16.20 20.96
N MET A 198 -40.26 15.07 21.63
CA MET A 198 -41.52 14.32 21.63
C MET A 198 -41.87 13.35 20.46
N LYS A 199 -40.92 12.71 19.76
CA LYS A 199 -41.28 11.51 18.93
C LYS A 199 -40.22 10.40 18.98
N LEU A 200 -40.36 9.48 19.95
CA LEU A 200 -39.66 8.19 19.94
C LEU A 200 -40.21 7.33 18.79
N ARG A 201 -39.39 7.06 17.77
CA ARG A 201 -39.68 5.97 16.83
C ARG A 201 -39.13 4.69 17.44
N ALA A 202 -40.02 3.92 18.08
CA ALA A 202 -39.74 2.54 18.42
C ALA A 202 -39.95 1.68 17.17
N ARG A 203 -38.93 0.92 16.76
CA ARG A 203 -39.06 -0.08 15.70
C ARG A 203 -38.48 -1.41 16.17
N GLN A 204 -39.14 -2.50 15.79
CA GLN A 204 -38.60 -3.84 15.98
C GLN A 204 -37.56 -4.10 14.87
N THR A 205 -36.29 -4.26 15.24
CA THR A 205 -35.18 -4.37 14.28
C THR A 205 -34.02 -5.12 14.93
N THR A 206 -33.06 -5.58 14.14
CA THR A 206 -31.85 -6.18 14.66
C THR A 206 -30.94 -5.14 15.32
N ARG A 207 -30.05 -5.58 16.21
CA ARG A 207 -29.06 -4.69 16.85
C ARG A 207 -28.19 -3.99 15.81
N GLU A 208 -27.73 -4.74 14.81
CA GLU A 208 -26.87 -4.26 13.71
C GLU A 208 -27.55 -3.13 12.90
N GLU A 209 -28.83 -3.28 12.57
CA GLU A 209 -29.61 -2.25 11.87
C GLU A 209 -29.85 -1.01 12.73
N CYS A 210 -30.03 -1.19 14.05
CA CYS A 210 -30.13 -0.08 15.00
C CYS A 210 -28.80 0.69 15.10
N GLU A 211 -27.68 -0.01 15.25
CA GLU A 211 -26.32 0.57 15.28
C GLU A 211 -25.93 1.27 13.98
N HIS A 212 -26.25 0.66 12.84
CA HIS A 212 -26.02 1.26 11.53
C HIS A 212 -26.79 2.57 11.39
N SER A 213 -28.06 2.57 11.79
CA SER A 213 -28.88 3.79 11.78
C SER A 213 -28.35 4.85 12.74
N PHE A 214 -27.91 4.45 13.94
CA PHE A 214 -27.31 5.36 14.92
C PHE A 214 -26.07 6.06 14.35
N ARG A 215 -25.08 5.30 13.88
CA ARG A 215 -23.83 5.82 13.30
C ARG A 215 -24.06 6.74 12.09
N ASN A 216 -25.01 6.38 11.24
CA ASN A 216 -25.23 7.11 9.98
C ASN A 216 -26.19 8.29 10.09
N SER A 217 -27.07 8.33 11.08
CA SER A 217 -28.17 9.32 11.12
C SER A 217 -28.35 10.05 12.44
N TYR A 218 -27.93 9.48 13.58
CA TYR A 218 -28.25 10.04 14.91
C TYR A 218 -26.99 10.52 15.66
N GLN A 219 -25.88 9.79 15.58
CA GLN A 219 -24.63 10.11 16.29
C GLN A 219 -24.09 11.50 15.92
N ARG A 220 -24.10 11.84 14.62
CA ARG A 220 -23.65 13.16 14.13
C ARG A 220 -24.54 14.32 14.55
N GLN A 221 -25.77 14.05 14.98
CA GLN A 221 -26.75 15.07 15.39
C GLN A 221 -26.83 15.18 16.93
N GLY A 222 -25.95 14.49 17.66
CA GLY A 222 -25.94 14.49 19.13
C GLY A 222 -27.11 13.70 19.74
N PHE A 223 -27.80 12.87 18.96
CA PHE A 223 -28.91 12.07 19.43
C PHE A 223 -28.44 10.69 19.90
N SER A 224 -29.05 10.19 20.97
CA SER A 224 -28.83 8.84 21.48
C SER A 224 -29.83 7.84 20.91
N CYS A 225 -29.38 6.61 20.71
CA CYS A 225 -30.22 5.46 20.43
C CYS A 225 -30.00 4.37 21.49
N SER A 226 -31.02 3.58 21.78
CA SER A 226 -30.93 2.35 22.56
C SER A 226 -31.52 1.17 21.78
N TRP A 227 -30.96 -0.01 22.01
CA TRP A 227 -31.49 -1.29 21.53
C TRP A 227 -31.70 -2.21 22.72
N ASN A 228 -32.92 -2.75 22.90
CA ASN A 228 -33.29 -3.49 24.13
C ASN A 228 -32.93 -2.74 25.41
N SER A 229 -33.17 -1.43 25.43
CA SER A 229 -32.85 -0.54 26.56
C SER A 229 -31.35 -0.40 26.88
N MET A 230 -30.45 -0.98 26.08
CA MET A 230 -29.01 -0.72 26.14
C MET A 230 -28.66 0.44 25.23
N GLN A 231 -27.98 1.46 25.76
CA GLN A 231 -27.50 2.59 24.96
C GLN A 231 -26.47 2.11 23.93
N LEU A 232 -26.54 2.66 22.73
CA LEU A 232 -25.56 2.43 21.67
C LEU A 232 -24.48 3.51 21.77
N GLU A 233 -23.22 3.10 21.61
CA GLU A 233 -22.01 3.95 21.63
C GLU A 233 -21.51 4.29 20.22
#